data_AF-A0A923Z570-F1
#
_entry.id   AF-A0A923Z570-F1
#
_cell.length_a   1.000
_cell.length_b   1.000
_cell.length_c   1.000
_cell.angle_alpha   90.00
_cell.angle_beta   90.00
_cell.angle_gamma   90.00
#
_symmetry.space_group_name_H-M   'P 1'
#
loop_
_entity.id
_entity.type
_entity.pdbx_description
1 polymer ?
#
loop_
_entity_poly.entity_id
_entity_poly.type
_entity_poly.pdbx_seq_one_letter_code
_entity_poly.pdbx_strand_id
1 'polypeptide(L)'
;MLALAILMMAQTAVPGDGNPLAPALAGKIKCTLPDTARKTFRSLATYTPVSGGGYSCASTILIAAHGPIIIENTSPVFVRGRAVCGTISHQDFLGASLRLGSRRLTAAEAAPLLAKIDVAMTKVIGHEICQTYEATAGGLVEQASVDGQYQADRDQLIEWVDPQEGYSVAP
;
A
#
# COMPACT_ATOMS: atom_id res chain seq x y z
N MET A 1 -51.26 21.46 -14.35
CA MET A 1 -50.14 21.14 -13.45
C MET A 1 -49.77 19.68 -13.68
N LEU A 2 -48.76 19.41 -14.51
CA LEU A 2 -48.29 18.06 -14.81
C LEU A 2 -47.03 17.83 -13.96
N ALA A 3 -47.13 17.04 -12.90
CA ALA A 3 -46.01 16.67 -12.05
C ALA A 3 -45.24 15.52 -12.70
N LEU A 4 -44.10 15.83 -13.31
CA LEU A 4 -43.19 14.84 -13.88
C LEU A 4 -42.30 14.31 -12.74
N ALA A 5 -42.59 13.10 -12.28
CA ALA A 5 -41.79 12.40 -11.29
C ALA A 5 -40.44 11.99 -11.90
N ILE A 6 -39.35 12.58 -11.41
CA ILE A 6 -37.98 12.20 -11.76
C ILE A 6 -37.64 10.95 -10.96
N LEU A 7 -37.57 9.78 -11.61
CA LEU A 7 -36.97 8.60 -11.03
C LEU A 7 -35.47 8.87 -10.80
N MET A 8 -35.07 8.98 -9.53
CA MET A 8 -33.67 8.84 -9.14
C MET A 8 -33.23 7.40 -9.45
N MET A 9 -32.45 7.22 -10.51
CA MET A 9 -31.68 5.99 -10.69
C MET A 9 -30.60 5.95 -9.59
N ALA A 10 -30.76 5.05 -8.64
CA ALA A 10 -29.69 4.67 -7.73
C ALA A 10 -28.54 4.12 -8.58
N GLN A 11 -27.43 4.85 -8.65
CA GLN A 11 -26.19 4.32 -9.19
C GLN A 11 -25.69 3.25 -8.20
N THR A 12 -26.07 1.99 -8.41
CA THR A 12 -25.31 0.88 -7.87
C THR A 12 -23.94 0.94 -8.53
N ALA A 13 -22.93 1.40 -7.78
CA ALA A 13 -21.55 1.32 -8.23
C ALA A 13 -21.28 -0.12 -8.72
N VAL A 14 -20.79 -0.22 -9.96
CA VAL A 14 -20.44 -1.48 -10.60
C VAL A 14 -19.48 -2.25 -9.68
N PRO A 15 -19.68 -3.57 -9.43
CA PRO A 15 -18.64 -4.38 -8.81
C PRO A 15 -17.41 -4.31 -9.74
N GLY A 16 -16.38 -3.58 -9.33
CA GLY A 16 -15.16 -3.43 -10.11
C GLY A 16 -14.59 -4.79 -10.50
N ASP A 17 -14.06 -4.85 -11.73
CA ASP A 17 -13.74 -6.00 -12.59
C ASP A 17 -12.76 -7.05 -12.03
N GLY A 18 -12.94 -7.51 -10.80
CA GLY A 18 -12.14 -8.53 -10.13
C GLY A 18 -10.71 -8.12 -9.75
N ASN A 19 -10.16 -7.07 -10.37
CA ASN A 19 -8.80 -6.61 -10.11
C ASN A 19 -8.75 -5.56 -8.97
N PRO A 20 -8.17 -5.89 -7.81
CA PRO A 20 -8.05 -4.96 -6.68
C PRO A 20 -7.14 -3.75 -6.97
N LEU A 21 -6.37 -3.76 -8.06
CA LEU A 21 -5.50 -2.67 -8.50
C LEU A 21 -6.13 -1.77 -9.57
N ALA A 22 -7.43 -1.90 -9.87
CA ALA A 22 -8.11 -1.01 -10.81
C ALA A 22 -7.92 0.49 -10.50
N PRO A 23 -7.94 0.96 -9.23
CA PRO A 23 -7.65 2.36 -8.92
C PRO A 23 -6.21 2.77 -9.29
N ALA A 24 -5.23 1.88 -9.07
CA ALA A 24 -3.83 2.13 -9.44
C ALA A 24 -3.66 2.26 -10.96
N LEU A 25 -4.36 1.42 -11.72
CA LEU A 25 -4.41 1.49 -13.19
C LEU A 25 -5.08 2.78 -13.68
N ALA A 26 -5.98 3.36 -12.89
CA ALA A 26 -6.56 4.67 -13.12
C ALA A 26 -5.67 5.85 -12.63
N GLY A 27 -4.42 5.57 -12.25
CA GLY A 27 -3.44 6.59 -11.85
C GLY A 27 -3.48 6.98 -10.38
N LYS A 28 -4.26 6.29 -9.55
CA LYS A 28 -4.30 6.55 -8.09
C LYS A 28 -3.12 5.89 -7.39
N ILE A 29 -2.77 6.43 -6.22
CA ILE A 29 -1.78 5.83 -5.32
C ILE A 29 -2.49 5.25 -4.10
N LYS A 30 -2.02 4.11 -3.62
CA LYS A 30 -2.53 3.55 -2.36
C LYS A 30 -1.89 4.29 -1.21
N CYS A 31 -2.70 4.94 -0.41
CA CYS A 31 -2.33 5.52 0.87
C CYS A 31 -2.72 4.54 1.99
N THR A 32 -1.85 4.37 2.98
CA THR A 32 -2.15 3.59 4.18
C THR A 32 -2.09 4.45 5.43
N LEU A 33 -3.09 4.29 6.30
CA LEU A 33 -3.35 5.07 7.50
C LEU A 33 -3.32 6.59 7.23
N PRO A 34 -4.34 7.11 6.51
CA PRO A 34 -4.39 8.52 6.18
C PRO A 34 -4.64 9.44 7.39
N ASP A 35 -3.88 10.52 7.48
CA ASP A 35 -4.22 11.75 8.21
C ASP A 35 -4.61 12.83 7.19
N THR A 36 -5.92 12.94 6.95
CA THR A 36 -6.49 13.89 6.00
C THR A 36 -6.35 15.35 6.45
N ALA A 37 -6.23 15.60 7.75
CA ALA A 37 -6.06 16.94 8.30
C ALA A 37 -4.65 17.48 8.03
N ARG A 38 -3.63 16.63 8.16
CA ARG A 38 -2.23 16.98 7.89
C ARG A 38 -1.79 16.70 6.46
N LYS A 39 -2.61 16.00 5.69
CA LYS A 39 -2.27 15.44 4.39
C LYS A 39 -1.01 14.56 4.45
N THR A 40 -0.94 13.70 5.46
CA THR A 40 0.16 12.75 5.63
C THR A 40 -0.33 11.32 5.70
N PHE A 41 0.51 10.39 5.27
CA PHE A 41 0.22 8.95 5.28
C PHE A 41 1.36 8.17 5.93
N ARG A 42 1.04 7.01 6.52
CA ARG A 42 2.06 6.12 7.07
C ARG A 42 2.91 5.46 5.99
N SER A 43 2.27 5.09 4.89
CA SER A 43 2.93 4.59 3.69
C SER A 43 2.13 4.93 2.45
N LEU A 44 2.84 4.94 1.32
CA LEU A 44 2.24 4.92 0.00
C LEU A 44 2.77 3.76 -0.82
N ALA A 45 1.96 3.29 -1.75
CA ALA A 45 2.35 2.32 -2.77
C ALA A 45 1.81 2.72 -4.14
N THR A 46 2.64 2.52 -5.16
CA THR A 46 2.25 2.62 -6.57
C THR A 46 2.46 1.28 -7.26
N TYR A 47 1.62 0.99 -8.25
CA TYR A 47 1.62 -0.28 -8.96
C TYR A 47 1.76 -0.02 -10.46
N THR A 48 2.81 -0.58 -11.06
CA THR A 48 3.05 -0.46 -12.51
C THR A 48 3.00 -1.85 -13.13
N PRO A 49 2.17 -2.09 -14.17
CA PRO A 49 2.17 -3.36 -14.89
C PRO A 49 3.57 -3.72 -15.42
N VAL A 50 3.94 -4.99 -15.32
CA VAL A 50 5.17 -5.52 -15.91
C VAL A 50 4.84 -6.67 -16.87
N SER A 51 5.80 -7.09 -17.69
CA SER A 51 5.63 -8.25 -18.57
C SER A 51 5.33 -9.51 -17.74
N GLY A 52 4.51 -10.41 -18.30
CA GLY A 52 4.12 -11.65 -17.61
C GLY A 52 2.90 -11.54 -16.68
N GLY A 53 2.18 -10.42 -16.70
CA GLY A 53 0.89 -10.28 -16.01
C GLY A 53 0.98 -9.91 -14.52
N GLY A 54 2.17 -9.57 -14.04
CA GLY A 54 2.40 -9.03 -12.69
C GLY A 54 2.47 -7.51 -12.65
N TYR A 55 2.81 -6.99 -11.48
CA TYR A 55 3.02 -5.57 -11.21
C TYR A 55 4.31 -5.37 -10.43
N SER A 56 4.97 -4.24 -10.70
CA SER A 56 6.00 -3.69 -9.82
C SER A 56 5.31 -2.80 -8.78
N CYS A 57 5.48 -3.13 -7.50
CA CYS A 57 4.97 -2.35 -6.37
C CYS A 57 6.11 -1.52 -5.77
N ALA A 58 6.12 -0.22 -6.03
CA ALA A 58 7.04 0.71 -5.39
C ALA A 58 6.40 1.28 -4.13
N SER A 59 7.07 1.14 -2.99
CA SER A 59 6.54 1.53 -1.68
C SER A 59 7.46 2.53 -0.99
N THR A 60 6.85 3.49 -0.30
CA THR A 60 7.53 4.43 0.60
C THR A 60 6.86 4.33 1.97
N ILE A 61 7.59 3.93 3.01
CA ILE A 61 7.01 3.52 4.29
C ILE A 61 7.76 4.17 5.45
N LEU A 62 7.04 4.75 6.41
CA LEU A 62 7.59 5.12 7.71
C LEU A 62 7.77 3.87 8.58
N ILE A 63 9.01 3.58 8.93
CA ILE A 63 9.33 2.39 9.75
C ILE A 63 8.69 2.46 11.14
N ALA A 64 8.64 3.65 11.75
CA ALA A 64 7.97 3.88 13.02
C ALA A 64 7.01 5.08 12.91
N ALA A 65 5.89 5.04 13.64
CA ALA A 65 4.80 6.03 13.52
C ALA A 65 5.29 7.48 13.71
N HIS A 66 6.24 7.66 14.64
CA HIS A 66 6.83 8.96 14.95
C HIS A 66 8.33 9.01 14.64
N GLY A 67 8.81 8.06 13.83
CA GLY A 67 10.22 7.95 13.47
C GLY A 67 10.56 8.76 12.23
N PRO A 68 11.81 9.24 12.09
CA PRO A 68 12.24 10.01 10.94
C PRO A 68 12.74 9.15 9.77
N ILE A 69 12.74 7.82 9.94
CA ILE A 69 13.27 6.86 8.96
C ILE A 69 12.16 6.39 8.02
N ILE A 70 12.39 6.60 6.74
CA ILE A 70 11.56 6.10 5.64
C ILE A 70 12.35 5.02 4.91
N ILE A 71 11.71 3.91 4.62
CA ILE A 71 12.21 2.89 3.69
C ILE A 71 11.50 3.02 2.35
N GLU A 72 12.27 2.94 1.28
CA GLU A 72 11.76 2.85 -0.08
C GLU A 72 12.24 1.55 -0.70
N ASN A 73 11.31 0.75 -1.22
CA ASN A 73 11.60 -0.53 -1.85
C ASN A 73 10.66 -0.77 -3.04
N THR A 74 11.10 -1.66 -3.93
CA THR A 74 10.29 -2.15 -5.04
C THR A 74 10.20 -3.66 -4.92
N SER A 75 9.01 -4.22 -5.08
CA SER A 75 8.80 -5.67 -5.05
C SER A 75 7.85 -6.11 -6.15
N PRO A 76 8.03 -7.32 -6.71
CA PRO A 76 7.08 -7.90 -7.64
C PRO A 76 5.83 -8.34 -6.89
N VAL A 77 4.65 -8.03 -7.45
CA VAL A 77 3.35 -8.49 -6.96
C VAL A 77 2.50 -9.01 -8.11
N PHE A 78 1.51 -9.83 -7.78
CA PHE A 78 0.57 -10.40 -8.73
C PHE A 78 -0.84 -10.39 -8.12
N VAL A 79 -1.84 -10.36 -8.99
CA VAL A 79 -3.23 -10.44 -8.56
C VAL A 79 -3.67 -11.90 -8.57
N ARG A 80 -4.15 -12.40 -7.42
CA ARG A 80 -4.74 -13.73 -7.28
C ARG A 80 -6.16 -13.59 -6.76
N GLY A 81 -7.14 -13.74 -7.66
CA GLY A 81 -8.54 -13.43 -7.34
C GLY A 81 -8.68 -11.95 -6.95
N ARG A 82 -9.21 -11.69 -5.75
CA ARG A 82 -9.36 -10.32 -5.21
C ARG A 82 -8.15 -9.82 -4.40
N ALA A 83 -7.07 -10.61 -4.32
CA ALA A 83 -5.90 -10.29 -3.51
C ALA A 83 -4.71 -9.79 -4.36
N VAL A 84 -3.97 -8.83 -3.83
CA VAL A 84 -2.64 -8.46 -4.31
C VAL A 84 -1.61 -9.22 -3.48
N CYS A 85 -0.86 -10.10 -4.12
CA CYS A 85 0.06 -11.01 -3.46
C CYS A 85 1.49 -10.77 -3.90
N GLY A 86 2.45 -10.92 -2.99
CA GLY A 86 3.86 -10.85 -3.31
C GLY A 86 4.73 -11.33 -2.17
N THR A 87 6.02 -11.48 -2.45
CA THR A 87 7.03 -11.85 -1.46
C THR A 87 8.11 -10.77 -1.47
N ILE A 88 8.43 -10.25 -0.29
CA ILE A 88 9.61 -9.40 -0.13
C ILE A 88 10.77 -10.37 0.12
N SER A 89 11.64 -10.55 -0.87
CA SER A 89 12.84 -11.36 -0.64
C SER A 89 13.80 -10.62 0.29
N HIS A 90 14.69 -11.38 0.95
CA HIS A 90 15.74 -10.77 1.77
C HIS A 90 16.66 -9.88 0.92
N GLN A 91 16.89 -10.25 -0.34
CA GLN A 91 17.65 -9.43 -1.29
C GLN A 91 16.93 -8.12 -1.62
N ASP A 92 15.62 -8.14 -1.87
CA ASP A 92 14.84 -6.92 -2.14
C ASP A 92 14.86 -6.00 -0.92
N PHE A 93 14.79 -6.58 0.27
CA PHE A 93 14.86 -5.83 1.53
C PHE A 93 16.24 -5.20 1.76
N LEU A 94 17.33 -5.94 1.55
CA LEU A 94 18.69 -5.39 1.68
C LEU A 94 19.03 -4.38 0.59
N GLY A 95 18.40 -4.49 -0.58
CA GLY A 95 18.47 -3.50 -1.66
C GLY A 95 17.62 -2.25 -1.44
N ALA A 96 16.79 -2.22 -0.38
CA ALA A 96 15.94 -1.09 -0.07
C ALA A 96 16.76 0.14 0.29
N SER A 97 16.23 1.31 -0.05
CA SER A 97 16.90 2.57 0.22
C SER A 97 16.28 3.29 1.39
N LEU A 98 17.11 3.70 2.35
CA LEU A 98 16.67 4.43 3.53
C LEU A 98 16.81 5.94 3.34
N ARG A 99 15.88 6.69 3.92
CA ARG A 99 15.93 8.14 4.06
C ARG A 99 15.77 8.54 5.52
N LEU A 100 16.49 9.58 5.90
CA LEU A 100 16.29 10.33 7.14
C LEU A 100 15.78 11.73 6.76
N GLY A 101 14.48 11.95 6.88
CA GLY A 101 13.81 13.13 6.34
C GLY A 101 13.97 13.24 4.82
N SER A 102 14.60 14.32 4.34
CA SER A 102 14.89 14.53 2.92
C SER A 102 16.16 13.84 2.41
N ARG A 103 17.03 13.37 3.32
CA ARG A 103 18.36 12.85 2.96
C ARG A 103 18.34 11.34 2.77
N ARG A 104 18.75 10.88 1.59
CA ARG A 104 19.05 9.47 1.29
C ARG A 104 20.30 9.04 2.07
N LEU A 105 20.22 7.91 2.77
CA LEU A 105 21.36 7.31 3.45
C LEU A 105 22.24 6.56 2.44
N THR A 106 23.55 6.62 2.64
CA THR A 106 24.50 5.76 1.93
C THR A 106 24.33 4.30 2.36
N ALA A 107 24.85 3.35 1.56
CA ALA A 107 24.80 1.93 1.93
C ALA A 107 25.45 1.64 3.29
N ALA A 108 26.57 2.30 3.61
CA ALA A 108 27.26 2.15 4.89
C ALA A 108 26.44 2.67 6.08
N GLU A 109 25.75 3.81 5.92
CA GLU A 109 24.84 4.33 6.95
C GLU A 109 23.57 3.48 7.11
N ALA A 110 23.05 2.95 6.01
CA ALA A 110 21.82 2.17 5.98
C ALA A 110 21.99 0.76 6.54
N ALA A 111 23.13 0.11 6.32
CA ALA A 111 23.39 -1.28 6.73
C ALA A 111 23.00 -1.60 8.20
N PRO A 112 23.46 -0.86 9.23
CA PRO A 112 23.08 -1.16 10.61
C PRO A 112 21.60 -0.92 10.92
N LEU A 113 20.93 -0.04 10.16
CA LEU A 113 19.49 0.22 10.30
C LEU A 113 18.68 -0.89 9.64
N LEU A 114 19.05 -1.30 8.43
CA LEU A 114 18.44 -2.42 7.73
C LEU A 114 18.56 -3.70 8.55
N ALA A 115 19.70 -3.98 9.19
CA ALA A 115 19.85 -5.13 10.08
C ALA A 115 18.86 -5.11 11.26
N LYS A 116 18.57 -3.94 11.84
CA LYS A 116 17.57 -3.82 12.92
C LYS A 116 16.15 -4.01 12.41
N ILE A 117 15.85 -3.48 11.23
CA ILE A 117 14.54 -3.61 10.59
C ILE A 117 14.33 -5.08 10.16
N ASP A 118 15.36 -5.76 9.67
CA ASP A 118 15.33 -7.18 9.28
C ASP A 118 14.84 -8.05 10.44
N VAL A 119 15.41 -7.86 11.64
CA VAL A 119 14.98 -8.56 12.86
C VAL A 119 13.49 -8.35 13.15
N ALA A 120 12.99 -7.13 12.99
CA ALA A 120 11.57 -6.81 13.18
C ALA A 120 10.66 -7.39 12.08
N MET A 121 11.21 -7.61 10.89
CA MET A 121 10.50 -8.09 9.70
C MET A 121 10.65 -9.60 9.45
N THR A 122 11.29 -10.33 10.36
CA THR A 122 11.50 -11.79 10.28
C THR A 122 10.25 -12.60 10.00
N LYS A 123 9.07 -12.15 10.46
CA LYS A 123 7.78 -12.82 10.20
C LYS A 123 7.15 -12.48 8.84
N VAL A 124 7.86 -11.75 7.99
CA VAL A 124 7.33 -11.14 6.77
C VAL A 124 8.28 -11.35 5.59
N ILE A 125 9.58 -11.13 5.80
CA ILE A 125 10.59 -11.36 4.77
C ILE A 125 10.63 -12.85 4.40
N GLY A 126 10.60 -13.14 3.11
CA GLY A 126 10.59 -14.50 2.57
C GLY A 126 9.23 -15.21 2.60
N HIS A 127 8.19 -14.58 3.16
CA HIS A 127 6.84 -15.12 3.21
C HIS A 127 5.94 -14.50 2.14
N GLU A 128 4.93 -15.24 1.67
CA GLU A 128 3.92 -14.68 0.76
C GLU A 128 2.96 -13.82 1.58
N ILE A 129 2.81 -12.56 1.19
CA ILE A 129 1.85 -11.63 1.77
C ILE A 129 0.78 -11.37 0.73
N CYS A 130 -0.47 -11.59 1.08
CA CYS A 130 -1.62 -11.27 0.24
C CYS A 130 -2.51 -10.24 0.93
N GLN A 131 -2.84 -9.18 0.21
CA GLN A 131 -3.67 -8.07 0.67
C GLN A 131 -5.01 -8.06 -0.07
N THR A 132 -6.12 -8.04 0.67
CA THR A 132 -7.46 -7.78 0.13
C THR A 132 -7.98 -6.44 0.64
N TYR A 133 -8.85 -5.80 -0.14
CA TYR A 133 -9.44 -4.51 0.21
C TYR A 133 -10.94 -4.68 0.41
N GLU A 134 -11.42 -4.46 1.63
CA GLU A 134 -12.82 -4.64 1.99
C GLU A 134 -13.42 -3.30 2.40
N ALA A 135 -14.55 -2.95 1.78
CA ALA A 135 -15.28 -1.74 2.12
C ALA A 135 -16.04 -1.96 3.45
N THR A 136 -15.83 -1.06 4.41
CA THR A 136 -16.51 -1.08 5.70
C THR A 136 -17.27 0.24 5.91
N ALA A 137 -18.09 0.32 6.96
CA ALA A 137 -18.73 1.57 7.35
C ALA A 137 -17.72 2.68 7.73
N GLY A 138 -16.49 2.31 8.12
CA GLY A 138 -15.42 3.23 8.50
C GLY A 138 -14.46 3.58 7.36
N GLY A 139 -14.70 3.10 6.14
CA GLY A 139 -13.82 3.28 4.99
C GLY A 139 -13.26 1.96 4.45
N LEU A 140 -12.28 2.07 3.55
CA LEU A 140 -11.68 0.91 2.89
C LEU A 140 -10.57 0.33 3.77
N VAL A 141 -10.70 -0.94 4.14
CA VAL A 141 -9.74 -1.62 5.01
C VAL A 141 -8.91 -2.59 4.18
N GLU A 142 -7.60 -2.47 4.27
CA GLU A 142 -6.65 -3.48 3.82
C GLU A 142 -6.54 -4.58 4.89
N GLN A 143 -6.75 -5.81 4.45
CA GLN A 143 -6.58 -7.02 5.25
C GLN A 143 -5.40 -7.81 4.71
N ALA A 144 -4.47 -8.16 5.59
CA ALA A 144 -3.27 -8.91 5.21
C ALA A 144 -3.39 -10.37 5.64
N SER A 145 -2.86 -11.27 4.80
CA SER A 145 -2.54 -12.64 5.17
C SER A 145 -1.06 -12.91 4.92
N VAL A 146 -0.47 -13.77 5.73
CA VAL A 146 0.91 -14.26 5.59
C VAL A 146 0.84 -15.77 5.44
N ASP A 147 1.37 -16.29 4.33
CA ASP A 147 1.28 -17.71 3.94
C ASP A 147 -0.17 -18.25 4.02
N GLY A 148 -1.13 -17.43 3.59
CA GLY A 148 -2.56 -17.74 3.59
C GLY A 148 -3.25 -17.60 4.96
N GLN A 149 -2.53 -17.24 6.02
CA GLN A 149 -3.10 -17.01 7.35
C GLN A 149 -3.39 -15.53 7.57
N TYR A 150 -4.67 -15.19 7.72
CA TYR A 150 -5.13 -13.83 8.01
C TYR A 150 -4.51 -13.27 9.31
N GLN A 151 -4.10 -12.00 9.28
CA GLN A 151 -3.43 -11.30 10.36
C GLN A 151 -4.31 -10.14 10.84
N ALA A 152 -5.23 -10.41 11.77
CA ALA A 152 -6.21 -9.41 12.24
C ALA A 152 -5.57 -8.18 12.91
N ASP A 153 -4.38 -8.31 13.50
CA ASP A 153 -3.61 -7.22 14.08
C ASP A 153 -2.96 -6.29 13.04
N ARG A 154 -3.10 -6.63 11.75
CA ARG A 154 -2.53 -5.89 10.61
C ARG A 154 -3.56 -5.23 9.71
N ASP A 155 -4.83 -5.22 10.11
CA ASP A 155 -5.86 -4.49 9.37
C ASP A 155 -5.55 -2.98 9.41
N GLN A 156 -5.56 -2.36 8.24
CA GLN A 156 -5.19 -0.95 8.09
C GLN A 156 -6.21 -0.21 7.23
N LEU A 157 -6.60 0.98 7.66
CA LEU A 157 -7.37 1.89 6.81
C LEU A 157 -6.50 2.32 5.63
N ILE A 158 -7.06 2.27 4.43
CA ILE A 158 -6.41 2.77 3.21
C ILE A 158 -7.30 3.75 2.47
N GLU A 159 -6.68 4.52 1.59
CA GLU A 159 -7.36 5.39 0.65
C GLU A 159 -6.65 5.35 -0.71
N TRP A 160 -7.41 5.43 -1.80
CA TRP A 160 -6.85 5.61 -3.13
C TRP A 160 -6.93 7.08 -3.49
N VAL A 161 -5.79 7.78 -3.48
CA VAL A 161 -5.75 9.23 -3.66
C VAL A 161 -5.14 9.62 -4.99
N ASP A 162 -5.47 10.82 -5.47
CA ASP A 162 -4.78 11.43 -6.60
C ASP A 162 -3.37 11.88 -6.19
N PRO A 163 -2.33 11.63 -7.00
CA PRO A 163 -1.00 12.19 -6.76
C PRO A 163 -0.99 13.71 -6.59
N GLN A 164 -1.95 14.43 -7.17
CA GLN A 164 -2.04 15.89 -7.14
C GLN A 164 -2.65 16.46 -5.85
N GLU A 165 -3.19 15.63 -4.96
CA GLU A 165 -3.85 16.09 -3.73
C GLU A 165 -2.86 16.63 -2.67
N GLY A 166 -1.55 16.46 -2.90
CA GLY A 166 -0.48 17.07 -2.11
C GLY A 166 -0.11 16.30 -0.85
N TYR A 167 -0.48 15.03 -0.78
CA TYR A 167 -0.12 14.17 0.35
C TYR A 167 1.35 13.72 0.31
N SER A 168 1.91 13.43 1.49
CA SER A 168 3.27 12.92 1.62
C SER A 168 3.40 11.86 2.72
N VAL A 169 4.45 11.05 2.66
CA VAL A 169 4.80 10.12 3.74
C VAL A 169 5.50 10.91 4.85
N ALA A 170 4.81 11.10 5.98
CA ALA A 170 5.32 11.81 7.15
C ALA A 170 4.57 11.38 8.44
N PRO A 171 5.20 11.53 9.62
CA PRO A 171 4.60 11.23 10.92
C PRO A 171 3.31 12.00 11.27
#